data_AF-H9ZSI8-F1
#
_entry.id   AF-H9ZSI8-F1
#
_cell.length_a   1.000
_cell.length_b   1.000
_cell.length_c   1.000
_cell.angle_alpha   90.00
_cell.angle_beta   90.00
_cell.angle_gamma   90.00
#
_symmetry.space_group_name_H-M   'P 1'
#
loop_
_entity.id
_entity.type
_entity.pdbx_description
1 polymer ?
#
loop_
_entity_poly.entity_id
_entity_poly.type
_entity_poly.pdbx_seq_one_letter_code
_entity_poly.pdbx_strand_id
1 'polypeptide(L)'
;MVLLEGTKERVLELLRARPRTAKEVAEALGVSRTAAQKHLQDLEERGLAASEVRKCPGRGRPYRVWRALDPEAPYAALCGDVLKGLEAALGREGVVRVLLERNRALLAPLGLEGLPVRARLERLAAFLRERGYEAEVVEEEGALYLCQRRCPKLALSKEHEALCESELLAYEEALGLPLAREERIAEGGRCCRYRVKPVS
;
A
#
# COMPACT_ATOMS: atom_id res chain seq x y z
N MET A 1 -3.27 1.56 12.79
CA MET A 1 -2.66 0.82 11.66
C MET A 1 -1.87 -0.33 12.23
N VAL A 2 -2.29 -1.58 12.01
CA VAL A 2 -1.56 -2.75 12.52
C VAL A 2 -0.33 -2.95 11.64
N LEU A 3 0.85 -2.60 12.15
CA LEU A 3 2.11 -2.99 11.53
C LEU A 3 2.24 -4.51 11.65
N LEU A 4 2.18 -5.20 10.51
CA LEU A 4 2.51 -6.61 10.39
C LEU A 4 3.91 -6.68 9.81
N GLU A 5 4.80 -7.47 10.44
CA GLU A 5 6.15 -7.67 9.95
C GLU A 5 6.36 -9.15 9.58
N GLY A 6 7.12 -9.39 8.51
CA GLY A 6 7.62 -10.71 8.12
C GLY A 6 6.53 -11.71 7.72
N THR A 7 6.55 -12.90 8.34
CA THR A 7 5.73 -14.06 7.95
C THR A 7 4.22 -13.79 8.03
N LYS A 8 3.74 -12.95 8.95
CA LYS A 8 2.30 -12.70 9.12
C LYS A 8 1.68 -11.92 7.96
N GLU A 9 2.43 -10.98 7.38
CA GLU A 9 1.98 -10.26 6.18
C GLU A 9 1.87 -11.22 4.99
N ARG A 10 2.86 -12.09 4.81
CA ARG A 10 2.82 -13.15 3.78
C ARG A 10 1.64 -14.10 3.97
N VAL A 11 1.30 -14.46 5.21
CA VAL A 11 0.08 -15.25 5.51
C VAL A 11 -1.16 -14.48 5.07
N LEU A 12 -1.28 -13.20 5.44
CA LEU A 12 -2.45 -12.39 5.11
C LEU A 12 -2.60 -12.21 3.58
N GLU A 13 -1.51 -11.98 2.85
CA GLU A 13 -1.49 -11.92 1.38
C GLU A 13 -1.95 -13.23 0.74
N LEU A 14 -1.52 -14.38 1.27
CA LEU A 14 -2.06 -15.66 0.84
C LEU A 14 -3.58 -15.67 1.05
N LEU A 15 -4.07 -15.34 2.25
CA LEU A 15 -5.50 -15.38 2.55
C LEU A 15 -6.34 -14.41 1.69
N ARG A 16 -5.78 -13.27 1.25
CA ARG A 16 -6.44 -12.32 0.33
C ARG A 16 -6.70 -12.93 -1.04
N ALA A 17 -5.77 -13.76 -1.54
CA ALA A 17 -5.93 -14.41 -2.84
C ALA A 17 -7.08 -15.44 -2.88
N ARG A 18 -7.25 -16.22 -1.80
CA ARG A 18 -8.38 -17.12 -1.57
C ARG A 18 -8.35 -17.70 -0.15
N PRO A 19 -9.49 -18.18 0.38
CA PRO A 19 -9.50 -18.93 1.63
C PRO A 19 -8.56 -20.15 1.59
N ARG A 20 -7.83 -20.39 2.68
CA ARG A 20 -6.84 -21.46 2.82
C ARG A 20 -6.88 -22.12 4.19
N THR A 21 -6.50 -23.38 4.25
CA THR A 21 -6.26 -24.13 5.48
C THR A 21 -4.88 -23.81 6.07
N ALA A 22 -4.69 -24.09 7.36
CA ALA A 22 -3.37 -24.01 8.00
C ALA A 22 -2.31 -24.90 7.31
N LYS A 23 -2.72 -26.01 6.68
CA LYS A 23 -1.83 -26.87 5.91
C LYS A 23 -1.33 -26.17 4.64
N GLU A 24 -2.24 -25.61 3.85
CA GLU A 24 -1.88 -24.88 2.63
C GLU A 24 -1.01 -23.65 2.91
N VAL A 25 -1.25 -22.95 4.03
CA VAL A 25 -0.40 -21.82 4.46
C VAL A 25 1.00 -22.30 4.84
N ALA A 26 1.10 -23.41 5.58
CA ALA A 26 2.38 -23.99 5.97
C ALA A 26 3.21 -24.42 4.76
N GLU A 27 2.57 -25.11 3.80
CA GLU A 27 3.19 -25.54 2.53
C GLU A 27 3.67 -24.35 1.70
N ALA A 28 2.84 -23.31 1.55
CA ALA A 28 3.19 -22.13 0.77
C ALA A 28 4.35 -21.31 1.36
N LEU A 29 4.54 -21.35 2.68
CA LEU A 29 5.57 -20.56 3.37
C LEU A 29 6.80 -21.37 3.79
N GLY A 30 6.78 -22.70 3.63
CA GLY A 30 7.88 -23.57 4.07
C GLY A 30 8.04 -23.63 5.59
N VAL A 31 6.96 -23.50 6.35
CA VAL A 31 6.96 -23.50 7.83
C VAL A 31 6.21 -24.71 8.39
N SER A 32 6.37 -24.97 9.69
CA SER A 32 5.59 -26.02 10.36
C SER A 32 4.11 -25.65 10.41
N ARG A 33 3.22 -26.66 10.40
CA ARG A 33 1.77 -26.45 10.53
C ARG A 33 1.41 -25.71 11.83
N THR A 34 2.12 -26.00 12.92
CA THR A 34 1.93 -25.32 14.21
C THR A 34 2.29 -23.85 14.13
N ALA A 35 3.39 -23.49 13.44
CA ALA A 35 3.77 -22.10 13.22
C ALA A 35 2.74 -21.35 12.36
N ALA A 36 2.28 -21.97 11.26
CA ALA A 36 1.20 -21.41 10.44
C ALA A 36 -0.09 -21.21 11.25
N GLN A 37 -0.45 -22.17 12.10
CA GLN A 37 -1.64 -22.07 12.93
C GLN A 37 -1.54 -20.93 13.96
N LYS A 38 -0.37 -20.72 14.57
CA LYS A 38 -0.13 -19.58 15.46
C LYS A 38 -0.28 -18.25 14.72
N HIS A 39 0.30 -18.13 13.52
CA HIS A 39 0.13 -16.91 12.71
C HIS A 39 -1.34 -16.65 12.33
N LEU A 40 -2.10 -17.69 12.00
CA LEU A 40 -3.52 -17.58 11.67
C LEU A 40 -4.36 -17.15 12.88
N GLN A 41 -4.10 -17.72 14.06
CA GLN A 41 -4.75 -17.31 15.31
C GLN A 41 -4.43 -15.86 15.65
N ASP A 42 -3.16 -15.45 15.58
CA ASP A 42 -2.75 -14.06 15.80
C ASP A 42 -3.47 -13.09 14.84
N LEU A 43 -3.68 -13.48 13.58
CA LEU A 43 -4.41 -12.67 12.60
C LEU A 43 -5.91 -12.62 12.89
N GLU A 44 -6.52 -13.71 13.37
CA GLU A 44 -7.91 -13.70 13.84
C GLU A 44 -8.12 -12.81 15.05
N GLU A 45 -7.23 -12.89 16.05
CA GLU A 45 -7.27 -12.05 17.26
C GLU A 45 -7.12 -10.57 16.92
N ARG A 46 -6.36 -10.25 15.86
CA ARG A 46 -6.21 -8.89 15.33
C ARG A 46 -7.36 -8.44 14.44
N GLY A 47 -8.37 -9.30 14.20
CA GLY A 47 -9.49 -9.01 13.30
C GLY A 47 -9.12 -8.92 11.82
N LEU A 48 -7.95 -9.45 11.43
CA LEU A 48 -7.41 -9.42 10.06
C LEU A 48 -7.67 -10.73 9.31
N ALA A 49 -8.15 -11.76 10.01
CA ALA A 49 -8.61 -13.00 9.40
C ALA A 49 -9.86 -13.50 10.13
N ALA A 50 -10.62 -14.34 9.46
CA ALA A 50 -11.69 -15.12 10.08
C ALA A 50 -11.61 -16.56 9.60
N SER A 51 -11.91 -17.49 10.49
CA SER A 51 -12.05 -18.90 10.15
C SER A 51 -13.49 -19.37 10.08
N GLU A 52 -13.70 -20.35 9.20
CA GLU A 52 -14.94 -21.10 9.09
C GLU A 52 -14.61 -22.60 9.05
N VAL A 53 -15.47 -23.41 9.67
CA VAL A 53 -15.37 -24.86 9.62
C VAL A 53 -16.24 -25.34 8.46
N ARG A 54 -15.60 -25.91 7.43
CA ARG A 54 -16.26 -26.49 6.27
C ARG A 54 -16.41 -28.00 6.44
N LYS A 55 -17.54 -28.53 5.98
CA LYS A 55 -17.75 -29.98 5.85
C LYS A 55 -16.92 -30.50 4.68
N CYS A 56 -16.35 -31.69 4.81
CA CYS A 56 -15.75 -32.35 3.65
C CYS A 56 -16.85 -32.66 2.62
N PRO A 57 -16.62 -32.38 1.33
CA PRO A 57 -17.45 -32.89 0.26
C PRO A 57 -17.19 -34.41 0.12
N GLY A 58 -17.75 -35.20 1.04
CA GLY A 58 -17.56 -36.65 1.13
C GLY A 58 -17.37 -37.15 2.56
N ARG A 59 -16.78 -38.35 2.71
CA ARG A 59 -16.41 -38.89 4.03
C ARG A 59 -15.13 -38.25 4.53
N GLY A 60 -15.19 -37.55 5.66
CA GLY A 60 -14.02 -36.97 6.30
C GLY A 60 -14.39 -36.06 7.47
N ARG A 61 -13.42 -35.80 8.35
CA ARG A 61 -13.60 -34.83 9.43
C ARG A 61 -13.75 -33.42 8.85
N PRO A 62 -14.62 -32.56 9.43
CA PRO A 62 -14.66 -31.15 9.07
C PRO A 62 -13.27 -30.51 9.14
N TYR A 63 -13.03 -29.52 8.29
CA TYR A 63 -11.75 -28.82 8.22
C TYR A 63 -11.97 -27.31 8.34
N ARG A 64 -10.99 -26.63 8.94
CA ARG A 64 -11.03 -25.18 9.14
C ARG A 64 -10.27 -24.50 8.02
N VAL A 65 -10.90 -23.50 7.41
CA VAL A 65 -10.26 -22.57 6.47
C VAL A 65 -10.29 -21.17 7.07
N TRP A 66 -9.29 -20.38 6.73
CA TRP A 66 -9.19 -18.98 7.07
C TRP A 66 -9.33 -18.14 5.80
N ARG A 67 -9.92 -16.97 5.93
CA ARG A 67 -9.98 -15.93 4.90
C ARG A 67 -9.46 -14.62 5.48
N ALA A 68 -8.92 -13.75 4.64
CA ALA A 68 -8.56 -12.40 5.06
C ALA A 68 -9.82 -11.61 5.40
N LEU A 69 -9.73 -10.77 6.41
CA LEU A 69 -10.63 -9.66 6.63
C LEU A 69 -9.84 -8.40 6.33
N ASP A 70 -10.32 -7.61 5.39
CA ASP A 70 -9.82 -6.27 5.14
C ASP A 70 -10.82 -5.30 5.78
N PRO A 71 -10.65 -4.92 7.07
CA PRO A 71 -11.58 -4.03 7.76
C PRO A 71 -11.73 -2.67 7.09
N GLU A 72 -10.72 -2.27 6.31
CA GLU A 72 -10.71 -1.03 5.52
C GLU A 72 -11.53 -1.14 4.22
N ALA A 73 -11.92 -2.34 3.78
CA ALA A 73 -12.57 -2.53 2.46
C ALA A 73 -13.92 -1.78 2.31
N PRO A 74 -14.83 -1.77 3.30
CA PRO A 74 -16.06 -0.98 3.20
C PRO A 74 -15.80 0.53 3.14
N TYR A 75 -14.81 1.01 3.89
CA TYR A 75 -14.43 2.42 3.88
C TYR A 75 -13.76 2.80 2.56
N ALA A 76 -12.89 1.94 2.02
CA ALA A 76 -12.32 2.11 0.70
C ALA A 76 -13.40 2.16 -0.39
N ALA A 77 -14.43 1.31 -0.33
CA ALA A 77 -15.55 1.38 -1.26
C ALA A 77 -16.27 2.74 -1.18
N LEU A 78 -16.60 3.22 0.02
CA LEU A 78 -17.19 4.54 0.23
C LEU A 78 -16.29 5.67 -0.32
N CYS A 79 -14.98 5.63 -0.05
CA CYS A 79 -14.05 6.60 -0.60
C CYS A 79 -14.01 6.57 -2.13
N GLY A 80 -14.10 5.38 -2.74
CA GLY A 80 -14.22 5.22 -4.20
C GLY A 80 -15.47 5.89 -4.74
N ASP A 81 -16.63 5.67 -4.11
CA ASP A 81 -17.89 6.31 -4.51
C ASP A 81 -17.83 7.84 -4.40
N VAL A 82 -17.21 8.36 -3.33
CA VAL A 82 -16.97 9.80 -3.16
C VAL A 82 -16.06 10.33 -4.27
N LEU A 83 -14.97 9.65 -4.60
CA LEU A 83 -14.07 10.05 -5.68
C LEU A 83 -14.77 10.06 -7.04
N LYS A 84 -15.62 9.07 -7.33
CA LYS A 84 -16.46 9.03 -8.55
C LYS A 84 -17.40 10.23 -8.60
N GLY A 85 -18.06 10.56 -7.48
CA GLY A 85 -18.94 11.73 -7.39
C GLY A 85 -18.20 13.05 -7.60
N LEU A 86 -17.02 13.21 -6.99
CA LEU A 86 -16.18 14.40 -7.18
C LEU A 86 -15.71 14.53 -8.62
N GLU A 87 -15.30 13.43 -9.26
CA GLU A 87 -14.87 13.44 -10.66
C GLU A 87 -16.01 13.79 -11.61
N ALA A 88 -17.23 13.29 -11.36
CA ALA A 88 -18.42 13.68 -12.11
C ALA A 88 -18.76 15.18 -11.96
N ALA A 89 -18.55 15.75 -10.77
CA ALA A 89 -18.89 17.15 -10.49
C ALA A 89 -17.83 18.16 -10.95
N LEU A 90 -16.55 17.82 -10.81
CA LEU A 90 -15.43 18.76 -10.98
C LEU A 90 -14.54 18.43 -12.18
N GLY A 91 -14.74 17.27 -12.81
CA GLY A 91 -13.80 16.68 -13.75
C GLY A 91 -12.53 16.19 -13.06
N ARG A 92 -11.75 15.38 -13.78
CA ARG A 92 -10.49 14.81 -13.28
C ARG A 92 -9.51 15.86 -12.78
N GLU A 93 -9.30 16.93 -13.55
CA GLU A 93 -8.40 18.04 -13.16
C GLU A 93 -8.86 18.72 -11.86
N GLY A 94 -10.17 18.86 -11.67
CA GLY A 94 -10.76 19.38 -10.43
C GLY A 94 -10.41 18.50 -9.24
N VAL A 95 -10.55 17.19 -9.38
CA VAL A 95 -10.17 16.22 -8.33
C VAL A 95 -8.67 16.27 -8.03
N VAL A 96 -7.82 16.33 -9.07
CA VAL A 96 -6.36 16.47 -8.89
C VAL A 96 -6.02 17.71 -8.07
N ARG A 97 -6.65 18.87 -8.36
CA ARG A 97 -6.43 20.11 -7.60
C ARG A 97 -6.84 19.98 -6.13
N VAL A 98 -8.00 19.40 -5.83
CA VAL A 98 -8.46 19.19 -4.46
C VAL A 98 -7.51 18.28 -3.68
N LEU A 99 -7.10 17.17 -4.29
CA LEU A 99 -6.17 16.22 -3.67
C LEU A 99 -4.77 16.81 -3.50
N LEU A 100 -4.30 17.61 -4.46
CA LEU A 100 -3.02 18.31 -4.40
C LEU A 100 -3.00 19.28 -3.23
N GLU A 101 -4.05 20.09 -3.05
CA GLU A 101 -4.14 21.03 -1.92
C GLU A 101 -4.09 20.30 -0.57
N ARG A 102 -4.83 19.20 -0.46
CA ARG A 102 -4.76 18.33 0.72
C ARG A 102 -3.35 17.78 0.93
N ASN A 103 -2.65 17.39 -0.12
CA ASN A 103 -1.29 16.84 -0.02
C ASN A 103 -0.25 17.91 0.33
N ARG A 104 -0.39 19.15 -0.16
CA ARG A 104 0.43 20.29 0.25
C ARG A 104 0.34 20.54 1.75
N ALA A 105 -0.89 20.67 2.26
CA ALA A 105 -1.12 20.85 3.68
C ALA A 105 -0.53 19.69 4.51
N LEU A 106 -0.59 18.47 3.97
CA LEU A 106 -0.02 17.29 4.61
C LEU A 106 1.53 17.32 4.67
N LEU A 107 2.19 17.76 3.60
CA LEU A 107 3.66 17.73 3.46
C LEU A 107 4.34 19.00 4.00
N ALA A 108 3.62 20.12 4.12
CA ALA A 108 4.17 21.39 4.58
C ALA A 108 4.98 21.32 5.89
N PRO A 109 4.59 20.53 6.92
CA PRO A 109 5.36 20.44 8.17
C PRO A 109 6.73 19.76 8.04
N LEU A 110 7.08 19.16 6.89
CA LEU A 110 8.34 18.43 6.72
C LEU A 110 9.58 19.33 6.72
N GLY A 111 9.45 20.61 6.35
CA GLY A 111 10.55 21.57 6.33
C GLY A 111 11.76 21.05 5.55
N LEU A 112 11.57 20.78 4.25
CA LEU A 112 12.59 20.17 3.38
C LEU A 112 13.57 21.18 2.77
N GLU A 113 13.22 22.47 2.82
CA GLU A 113 14.04 23.56 2.30
C GLU A 113 15.43 23.59 2.94
N GLY A 114 16.45 23.95 2.15
CA GLY A 114 17.85 24.02 2.62
C GLY A 114 18.54 22.67 2.84
N LEU A 115 17.82 21.55 2.90
CA LEU A 115 18.43 20.22 3.04
C LEU A 115 19.06 19.76 1.72
N PRO A 116 20.12 18.92 1.75
CA PRO A 116 20.60 18.20 0.58
C PRO A 116 19.52 17.31 -0.04
N VAL A 117 19.53 17.12 -1.37
CA VAL A 117 18.50 16.37 -2.12
C VAL A 117 18.21 15.01 -1.50
N ARG A 118 19.24 14.21 -1.21
CA ARG A 118 19.09 12.90 -0.56
C ARG A 118 18.39 13.02 0.79
N ALA A 119 18.74 14.00 1.62
CA ALA A 119 18.12 14.19 2.93
C ALA A 119 16.63 14.58 2.81
N ARG A 120 16.25 15.36 1.78
CA ARG A 120 14.84 15.66 1.50
C ARG A 120 14.05 14.39 1.18
N LEU A 121 14.58 13.55 0.30
CA LEU A 121 13.97 12.26 -0.07
C LEU A 121 13.85 11.32 1.13
N GLU A 122 14.89 11.23 1.97
CA GLU A 122 14.86 10.36 3.15
C GLU A 122 13.81 10.80 4.17
N ARG A 123 13.67 12.11 4.39
CA ARG A 123 12.63 12.65 5.27
C ARG A 123 11.23 12.41 4.70
N LEU A 124 11.04 12.59 3.39
CA LEU A 124 9.79 12.25 2.71
C LEU A 124 9.49 10.73 2.81
N ALA A 125 10.47 9.87 2.57
CA ALA A 125 10.32 8.42 2.70
C ALA A 125 9.93 8.02 4.14
N ALA A 126 10.56 8.60 5.16
CA ALA A 126 10.21 8.37 6.56
C ALA A 126 8.76 8.76 6.86
N PHE A 127 8.34 9.95 6.41
CA PHE A 127 6.97 10.43 6.57
C PHE A 127 5.92 9.54 5.90
N LEU A 128 6.25 9.00 4.73
CA LEU A 128 5.39 8.06 4.01
C LEU A 128 5.30 6.71 4.73
N ARG A 129 6.41 6.23 5.33
CA ARG A 129 6.41 5.01 6.15
C ARG A 129 5.45 5.11 7.34
N GLU A 130 5.43 6.24 8.02
CA GLU A 130 4.46 6.51 9.11
C GLU A 130 2.99 6.42 8.64
N ARG A 131 2.74 6.64 7.35
CA ARG A 131 1.42 6.58 6.71
C ARG A 131 1.10 5.26 6.03
N GLY A 132 1.96 4.25 6.21
CA GLY A 132 1.70 2.90 5.75
C GLY A 132 2.23 2.59 4.34
N TYR A 133 3.05 3.47 3.77
CA TYR A 133 3.83 3.13 2.60
C TYR A 133 5.05 2.29 3.00
N GLU A 134 5.50 1.41 2.13
CA GLU A 134 6.85 0.87 2.21
C GLU A 134 7.74 1.71 1.29
N ALA A 135 8.29 2.80 1.82
CA ALA A 135 9.05 3.79 1.07
C ALA A 135 10.53 3.81 1.43
N GLU A 136 11.40 3.97 0.43
CA GLU A 136 12.85 4.07 0.59
C GLU A 136 13.49 4.97 -0.48
N VAL A 137 14.73 5.39 -0.23
CA VAL A 137 15.55 6.11 -1.20
C VAL A 137 16.63 5.19 -1.72
N VAL A 138 16.72 5.08 -3.04
CA VAL A 138 17.70 4.23 -3.72
C VAL A 138 18.57 5.09 -4.63
N GLU A 139 19.85 4.74 -4.76
CA GLU A 139 20.74 5.32 -5.78
C GLU A 139 21.20 4.22 -6.72
N GLU A 140 20.93 4.42 -8.01
CA GLU A 140 21.30 3.50 -9.08
C GLU A 140 21.82 4.33 -10.25
N GLU A 141 22.98 3.96 -10.79
CA GLU A 141 23.62 4.62 -11.93
C GLU A 141 23.78 6.16 -11.75
N GLY A 142 24.03 6.60 -10.51
CA GLY A 142 24.20 8.02 -10.16
C GLY A 142 22.89 8.83 -10.11
N ALA A 143 21.73 8.17 -10.24
CA ALA A 143 20.43 8.80 -10.07
C ALA A 143 19.79 8.39 -8.74
N LEU A 144 19.15 9.35 -8.06
CA LEU A 144 18.37 9.11 -6.86
C LEU A 144 16.92 8.77 -7.22
N TYR A 145 16.36 7.82 -6.49
CA TYR A 145 14.99 7.36 -6.63
C TYR A 145 14.28 7.37 -5.27
N LEU A 146 13.02 7.81 -5.26
CA LEU A 146 12.07 7.46 -4.22
C LEU A 146 11.30 6.23 -4.70
N CYS A 147 11.42 5.11 -3.99
CA CYS A 147 10.75 3.86 -4.32
C CYS A 147 9.68 3.56 -3.27
N GLN A 148 8.49 3.14 -3.72
CA GLN A 148 7.40 2.71 -2.84
C GLN A 148 6.95 1.30 -3.25
N ARG A 149 7.15 0.29 -2.41
CA ARG A 149 6.76 -1.12 -2.70
C ARG A 149 5.37 -1.48 -2.20
N ARG A 150 4.84 -0.70 -1.26
CA ARG A 150 3.47 -0.82 -0.76
C ARG A 150 2.80 0.56 -0.74
N CYS A 151 1.58 0.62 -1.25
CA CYS A 151 0.75 1.81 -1.25
C CYS A 151 -0.54 1.53 -0.43
N PRO A 152 -0.80 2.27 0.67
CA PRO A 152 -1.95 2.03 1.53
C PRO A 152 -3.30 2.30 0.83
N LYS A 153 -3.28 3.05 -0.27
CA LYS A 153 -4.46 3.37 -1.08
C LYS A 153 -4.51 2.64 -2.41
N LEU A 154 -3.73 1.55 -2.58
CA LEU A 154 -3.65 0.80 -3.84
C LEU A 154 -5.02 0.37 -4.38
N ALA A 155 -5.94 -0.04 -3.50
CA ALA A 155 -7.30 -0.45 -3.88
C ALA A 155 -8.04 0.67 -4.64
N LEU A 156 -7.84 1.93 -4.24
CA LEU A 156 -8.42 3.09 -4.90
C LEU A 156 -7.60 3.55 -6.10
N SER A 157 -6.27 3.55 -5.98
CA SER A 157 -5.36 4.07 -7.02
C SER A 157 -5.42 3.33 -8.36
N LYS A 158 -5.98 2.11 -8.38
CA LYS A 158 -6.24 1.34 -9.61
C LYS A 158 -7.38 1.95 -10.45
N GLU A 159 -8.40 2.49 -9.80
CA GLU A 159 -9.57 3.09 -10.47
C GLU A 159 -9.50 4.62 -10.50
N HIS A 160 -8.74 5.23 -9.58
CA HIS A 160 -8.71 6.68 -9.37
C HIS A 160 -7.29 7.23 -9.54
N GLU A 161 -6.95 7.57 -10.78
CA GLU A 161 -5.59 7.99 -11.12
C GLU A 161 -5.18 9.32 -10.47
N ALA A 162 -6.14 10.21 -10.25
CA ALA A 162 -5.95 11.50 -9.61
C ALA A 162 -5.26 11.41 -8.23
N LEU A 163 -5.43 10.29 -7.51
CA LEU A 163 -4.74 10.03 -6.25
C LEU A 163 -3.22 9.95 -6.39
N CYS A 164 -2.74 9.32 -7.45
CA CYS A 164 -1.30 9.15 -7.70
C CYS A 164 -0.70 10.37 -8.42
N GLU A 165 -1.49 11.03 -9.25
CA GLU A 165 -1.09 12.25 -9.94
C GLU A 165 -0.88 13.41 -8.96
N SER A 166 -1.87 13.66 -8.09
CA SER A 166 -1.77 14.69 -7.04
C SER A 166 -0.66 14.43 -6.02
N GLU A 167 -0.28 13.17 -5.78
CA GLU A 167 0.87 12.84 -4.95
C GLU A 167 2.19 13.19 -5.61
N LEU A 168 2.35 12.83 -6.89
CA LEU A 168 3.57 13.13 -7.63
C LEU A 168 3.81 14.64 -7.65
N LEU A 169 2.77 15.42 -7.98
CA LEU A 169 2.85 16.88 -7.96
C LEU A 169 3.22 17.41 -6.57
N ALA A 170 2.60 16.89 -5.51
CA ALA A 170 2.92 17.31 -4.16
C ALA A 170 4.34 16.93 -3.73
N TYR A 171 4.88 15.79 -4.19
CA TYR A 171 6.28 15.42 -3.95
C TYR A 171 7.23 16.36 -4.67
N GLU A 172 6.97 16.70 -5.94
CA GLU A 172 7.79 17.66 -6.70
C GLU A 172 7.81 19.02 -6.02
N GLU A 173 6.65 19.52 -5.59
CA GLU A 173 6.53 20.79 -4.86
C GLU A 173 7.26 20.76 -3.52
N ALA A 174 7.06 19.71 -2.71
CA ALA A 174 7.70 19.61 -1.39
C ALA A 174 9.22 19.44 -1.48
N LEU A 175 9.71 18.71 -2.48
CA LEU A 175 11.15 18.50 -2.70
C LEU A 175 11.81 19.69 -3.38
N GLY A 176 11.03 20.51 -4.11
CA GLY A 176 11.51 21.60 -4.95
C GLY A 176 12.31 21.10 -6.16
N LEU A 177 11.99 19.91 -6.68
CA LEU A 177 12.74 19.23 -7.74
C LEU A 177 11.79 18.41 -8.62
N PRO A 178 12.04 18.32 -9.94
CA PRO A 178 11.23 17.50 -10.83
C PRO A 178 11.49 16.00 -10.63
N LEU A 179 10.42 15.21 -10.75
CA LEU A 179 10.43 13.76 -10.66
C LEU A 179 9.97 13.12 -11.97
N ALA A 180 10.51 11.95 -12.31
CA ALA A 180 10.00 11.08 -13.36
C ALA A 180 9.41 9.83 -12.73
N ARG A 181 8.11 9.56 -12.93
CA ARG A 181 7.53 8.27 -12.53
C ARG A 181 7.83 7.24 -13.62
N GLU A 182 8.69 6.27 -13.30
CA GLU A 182 9.12 5.22 -14.24
C GLU A 182 8.33 3.92 -14.08
N GLU A 183 7.82 3.66 -12.88
CA GLU A 183 7.01 2.48 -12.58
C GLU A 183 5.87 2.84 -11.61
N ARG A 184 4.78 2.09 -11.65
CA ARG A 184 3.64 2.27 -10.75
C ARG A 184 2.96 0.94 -10.42
N ILE A 185 2.74 0.70 -9.12
CA ILE A 185 2.08 -0.53 -8.64
C ILE A 185 0.65 -0.65 -9.17
N ALA A 186 -0.10 0.46 -9.25
CA ALA A 186 -1.47 0.46 -9.75
C ALA A 186 -1.58 0.02 -11.23
N GLU A 187 -0.50 0.16 -12.00
CA GLU A 187 -0.40 -0.26 -13.40
C GLU A 187 0.23 -1.67 -13.55
N GLY A 188 0.41 -2.40 -12.45
CA GLY A 188 0.99 -3.74 -12.43
C GLY A 188 2.51 -3.79 -12.21
N GLY A 189 3.15 -2.65 -11.94
CA GLY A 189 4.55 -2.59 -11.54
C GLY A 189 4.83 -3.21 -10.17
N ARG A 190 6.10 -3.54 -9.92
CA ARG A 190 6.60 -4.07 -8.65
C ARG A 190 6.79 -2.97 -7.60
N CYS A 191 7.02 -1.73 -8.02
CA CYS A 191 7.09 -0.57 -7.14
C CYS A 191 6.60 0.71 -7.85
N CYS A 192 6.19 1.73 -7.10
CA CYS A 192 6.10 3.07 -7.64
C CYS A 192 7.50 3.68 -7.56
N ARG A 193 8.08 4.04 -8.71
CA ARG A 193 9.48 4.45 -8.81
C ARG A 193 9.58 5.86 -9.36
N TYR A 194 10.09 6.78 -8.54
CA TYR A 194 10.21 8.20 -8.86
C TYR A 194 11.67 8.60 -8.94
N ARG A 195 12.18 8.82 -10.16
CA ARG A 195 13.55 9.28 -10.41
C ARG A 195 13.66 10.78 -10.22
N VAL A 196 14.66 11.25 -9.49
CA VAL A 196 15.01 12.67 -9.46
C VAL A 196 15.62 13.06 -10.80
N LYS A 197 15.02 14.05 -11.47
CA LYS A 197 15.59 14.60 -12.71
C LYS A 197 16.64 15.68 -12.35
N PRO A 198 17.72 15.80 -13.14
CA PRO A 198 18.64 16.92 -13.00
C PRO A 198 17.88 18.24 -13.17
N VAL A 199 18.11 19.21 -12.27
CA VAL A 199 17.66 20.59 -12.47
C VAL A 199 18.63 21.20 -13.47
N SER A 200 18.12 21.58 -14.65
CA SER A 200 18.90 22.26 -15.68
C SER A 200 19.16 23.72 -15.30
#